data_AF-A0A1U9QLI3-F1
#
_entry.id   AF-A0A1U9QLI3-F1
#
_cell.length_a   1.000
_cell.length_b   1.000
_cell.length_c   1.000
_cell.angle_alpha   90.00
_cell.angle_beta   90.00
_cell.angle_gamma   90.00
#
_symmetry.space_group_name_H-M   'P 1'
#
loop_
_entity.id
_entity.type
_entity.pdbx_description
1 polymer ?
#
loop_
_entity_poly.entity_id
_entity_poly.type
_entity_poly.pdbx_seq_one_letter_code
_entity_poly.pdbx_strand_id
1 'polypeptide(L)'
;MTFTTCYPARLADDIAGLLDTLNEHLIQATPQEAAQILAKVLDGEDGVLGRMTGLMATGSHFAKDLSMRDILPPEIWLALGRAANELHDIGLDIDEHTDTISALATPPPDATVTVPKPAVSATGVGRHR
;
A
#
# COMPACT_ATOMS: atom_id res chain seq x y z
N MET A 1 24.60 -25.16 20.59
CA MET A 1 23.70 -25.59 19.51
C MET A 1 23.05 -24.34 18.94
N THR A 2 23.48 -23.88 17.78
CA THR A 2 22.85 -22.75 17.07
C THR A 2 21.65 -23.27 16.31
N PHE A 3 20.45 -22.85 16.68
CA PHE A 3 19.26 -23.08 15.87
C PHE A 3 19.42 -22.25 14.60
N THR A 4 19.70 -22.90 13.47
CA THR A 4 19.49 -22.27 12.17
C THR A 4 17.98 -22.10 12.04
N THR A 5 17.49 -20.87 12.23
CA THR A 5 16.10 -20.56 11.95
C THR A 5 15.80 -20.91 10.50
N CYS A 6 14.72 -21.64 10.26
CA CYS A 6 14.31 -22.02 8.92
C CYS A 6 14.06 -20.73 8.13
N TYR A 7 14.64 -20.58 6.94
CA TYR A 7 14.55 -19.34 6.15
C TYR A 7 13.13 -18.75 6.03
N PRO A 8 12.06 -19.55 5.82
CA PRO A 8 10.68 -19.04 5.80
C PRO A 8 10.20 -18.43 7.13
N ALA A 9 10.66 -18.96 8.28
CA ALA A 9 10.32 -18.38 9.58
C ALA A 9 11.00 -17.04 9.77
N ARG A 10 12.29 -16.94 9.41
CA ARG A 10 13.01 -15.66 9.42
C ARG A 10 12.39 -14.65 8.45
N LEU A 11 11.92 -15.10 7.27
CA LEU A 11 11.23 -14.24 6.33
C LEU A 11 9.95 -13.63 6.92
N ALA A 12 9.20 -14.38 7.73
CA ALA A 12 8.03 -13.83 8.43
C ALA A 12 8.43 -12.76 9.45
N ASP A 13 9.51 -12.97 10.20
CA ASP A 13 10.06 -11.96 11.12
C ASP A 13 10.53 -10.70 10.37
N ASP A 14 11.22 -10.88 9.24
CA ASP A 14 11.70 -9.79 8.39
C ASP A 14 10.51 -8.99 7.81
N ILE A 15 9.43 -9.65 7.39
CA ILE A 15 8.20 -8.98 6.93
C ILE A 15 7.57 -8.17 8.07
N ALA A 16 7.48 -8.73 9.28
CA ALA A 16 6.94 -8.00 10.43
C ALA A 16 7.76 -6.74 10.72
N GLY A 17 9.09 -6.84 10.72
CA GLY A 17 9.97 -5.67 10.90
C GLY A 17 9.84 -4.62 9.79
N LEU A 18 9.59 -5.05 8.54
CA LEU A 18 9.33 -4.13 7.43
C LEU A 18 7.98 -3.40 7.58
N LEU A 19 6.96 -4.08 8.11
CA LEU A 19 5.67 -3.44 8.41
C LEU A 19 5.80 -2.39 9.54
N ASP A 20 6.58 -2.68 10.58
CA ASP A 20 6.89 -1.70 11.63
C ASP A 20 7.62 -0.48 11.05
N THR A 21 8.62 -0.72 10.20
CA THR A 21 9.36 0.34 9.51
C THR A 21 8.43 1.18 8.63
N LEU A 22 7.50 0.54 7.90
CA LEU A 22 6.54 1.25 7.07
C LEU A 22 5.60 2.14 7.90
N ASN A 23 5.19 1.66 9.07
CA ASN A 23 4.39 2.44 10.02
C ASN A 23 5.15 3.68 10.51
N GLU A 24 6.44 3.57 10.83
CA GLU A 24 7.28 4.72 11.19
C GLU A 24 7.34 5.76 10.07
N HIS A 25 7.45 5.31 8.81
CA HIS A 25 7.46 6.21 7.65
C HIS A 25 6.10 6.90 7.47
N LEU A 26 4.99 6.18 7.66
CA LEU A 26 3.65 6.74 7.54
C LEU A 26 3.40 7.83 8.59
N ILE A 27 3.91 7.68 9.82
CA ILE A 27 3.79 8.68 10.89
C ILE A 27 4.48 9.99 10.53
N GLN A 28 5.61 9.92 9.81
CA GLN A 28 6.42 11.09 9.45
C GLN A 28 6.10 11.63 8.05
N ALA A 29 5.25 10.93 7.29
CA ALA A 29 4.97 11.25 5.90
C ALA A 29 4.20 12.56 5.75
N THR A 30 4.52 13.29 4.67
CA THR A 30 3.61 14.32 4.17
C THR A 30 2.29 13.70 3.70
N PRO A 31 1.18 14.46 3.58
CA PRO A 31 -0.09 13.91 3.10
C PRO A 31 0.00 13.18 1.76
N GLN A 32 0.85 13.66 0.84
CA GLN A 32 1.07 13.04 -0.46
C GLN A 32 1.82 11.71 -0.33
N GLU A 33 2.88 11.65 0.47
CA GLU A 33 3.63 10.42 0.73
C GLU A 33 2.78 9.40 1.49
N ALA A 34 1.97 9.84 2.46
CA ALA A 34 1.04 8.99 3.18
C ALA A 34 0.00 8.38 2.22
N ALA A 35 -0.54 9.17 1.30
CA ALA A 35 -1.45 8.69 0.27
C ALA A 35 -0.80 7.65 -0.65
N GLN A 36 0.46 7.84 -1.05
CA GLN A 36 1.22 6.87 -1.85
C GLN A 36 1.48 5.56 -1.09
N ILE A 37 1.86 5.65 0.19
CA ILE A 37 2.06 4.49 1.06
C ILE A 37 0.74 3.73 1.21
N LEU A 38 -0.32 4.42 1.59
CA LEU A 38 -1.64 3.82 1.81
C LEU A 38 -2.19 3.18 0.52
N ALA A 39 -2.03 3.80 -0.64
CA ALA A 39 -2.43 3.20 -1.91
C ALA A 39 -1.75 1.83 -2.16
N LYS A 40 -0.49 1.65 -1.75
CA LYS A 40 0.23 0.35 -1.87
C LYS A 40 -0.11 -0.65 -0.78
N VAL A 41 -0.44 -0.17 0.42
CA VAL A 41 -0.84 -1.05 1.54
C VAL A 41 -2.23 -1.61 1.30
N LEU A 42 -3.15 -0.75 0.87
CA LEU A 42 -4.59 -1.00 0.82
C LEU A 42 -5.05 -1.64 -0.48
N ASP A 43 -4.22 -1.68 -1.52
CA ASP A 43 -4.49 -2.41 -2.76
C ASP A 43 -4.84 -3.87 -2.44
N GLY A 44 -6.11 -4.22 -2.72
CA GLY A 44 -6.72 -5.50 -2.36
C GLY A 44 -6.28 -6.67 -3.25
N GLU A 45 -5.67 -6.39 -4.40
CA GLU A 45 -5.16 -7.42 -5.31
C GLU A 45 -3.64 -7.62 -5.11
N ASP A 46 -2.87 -6.54 -5.30
CA ASP A 46 -1.41 -6.60 -5.38
C ASP A 46 -0.69 -5.97 -4.18
N GLY A 47 -1.44 -5.30 -3.30
CA GLY A 47 -0.94 -4.63 -2.12
C GLY A 47 -0.66 -5.54 -0.94
N VAL A 48 -0.26 -4.92 0.18
CA VAL A 48 0.05 -5.64 1.43
C VAL A 48 -1.18 -6.37 1.96
N LEU A 49 -2.35 -5.71 1.93
CA LEU A 49 -3.61 -6.29 2.39
C LEU A 49 -3.99 -7.52 1.55
N GLY A 50 -4.01 -7.41 0.22
CA GLY A 50 -4.31 -8.54 -0.67
C GLY A 50 -3.37 -9.73 -0.48
N ARG A 51 -2.07 -9.48 -0.33
CA ARG A 51 -1.07 -10.54 -0.08
C ARG A 51 -1.25 -11.18 1.29
N MET A 52 -1.60 -10.42 2.33
CA MET A 52 -1.89 -10.95 3.65
C MET A 52 -3.16 -11.83 3.63
N THR A 53 -4.21 -11.40 2.93
CA THR A 53 -5.42 -12.20 2.68
C THR A 53 -5.06 -13.54 2.03
N GLY A 54 -4.23 -13.52 0.98
CA GLY A 54 -3.75 -14.74 0.32
C GLY A 54 -2.92 -15.65 1.24
N LEU A 55 -2.10 -15.07 2.12
CA LEU A 55 -1.33 -15.83 3.10
C LEU A 55 -2.24 -16.52 4.12
N MET A 56 -3.27 -15.85 4.62
CA MET A 56 -4.27 -16.44 5.53
C MET A 56 -5.08 -17.56 4.84
N ALA A 57 -5.47 -17.37 3.58
CA ALA A 57 -6.16 -18.40 2.79
C ALA A 57 -5.27 -19.64 2.60
N THR A 58 -3.99 -19.45 2.28
CA THR A 58 -3.00 -20.53 2.17
C THR A 58 -2.81 -21.24 3.51
N GLY A 59 -2.73 -20.50 4.62
CA GLY A 59 -2.68 -21.03 5.97
C GLY A 59 -3.91 -21.86 6.33
N SER A 60 -5.10 -21.42 5.91
CA SER A 60 -6.34 -22.17 6.11
C SER A 60 -6.33 -23.51 5.37
N HIS A 61 -5.86 -23.54 4.12
CA HIS A 61 -5.67 -24.80 3.38
C HIS A 61 -4.63 -25.72 4.01
N PHE A 62 -3.55 -25.17 4.54
CA PHE A 62 -2.56 -25.96 5.28
C PHE A 62 -3.18 -26.56 6.57
N ALA A 63 -3.89 -25.74 7.36
CA ALA A 63 -4.55 -26.20 8.57
C ALA A 63 -5.62 -27.26 8.28
N LYS A 64 -6.34 -27.12 7.16
CA LYS A 64 -7.26 -28.13 6.64
C LYS A 64 -6.63 -29.50 6.50
N ASP A 65 -5.52 -29.56 5.79
CA ASP A 65 -4.85 -30.82 5.48
C ASP A 65 -4.33 -31.50 6.75
N LEU A 66 -3.94 -30.71 7.76
CA LEU A 66 -3.51 -31.22 9.07
C LEU A 66 -4.70 -31.65 9.95
N SER A 67 -5.82 -30.94 9.92
CA SER A 67 -7.04 -31.34 10.62
C SER A 67 -7.64 -32.62 10.07
N MET A 68 -7.58 -32.84 8.75
CA MET A 68 -7.98 -34.12 8.14
C MET A 68 -7.12 -35.32 8.57
N ARG A 69 -5.97 -35.06 9.18
CA ARG A 69 -5.03 -36.06 9.71
C ARG A 69 -5.03 -36.12 11.23
N ASP A 70 -6.00 -35.45 11.89
CA ASP A 70 -6.10 -35.32 13.35
C ASP A 70 -4.87 -34.67 14.02
N ILE A 71 -4.07 -33.90 13.27
CA ILE A 71 -2.88 -33.21 13.80
C ILE A 71 -3.25 -31.85 14.41
N LEU A 72 -4.19 -31.14 13.80
CA LEU A 72 -4.70 -29.84 14.28
C LEU A 72 -6.20 -29.88 14.54
N PRO A 73 -6.70 -29.17 15.55
CA PRO A 73 -8.13 -28.99 15.74
C PRO A 73 -8.77 -28.29 14.53
N PRO A 74 -9.94 -28.73 14.04
CA PRO A 74 -10.64 -28.10 12.91
C PRO A 74 -10.92 -26.60 13.10
N GLU A 75 -11.00 -26.13 14.35
CA GLU A 75 -11.20 -24.73 14.70
C GLU A 75 -10.09 -23.83 14.15
N ILE A 76 -8.86 -24.35 14.01
CA ILE A 76 -7.72 -23.59 13.47
C ILE A 76 -7.88 -23.32 11.98
N TRP A 77 -8.33 -24.31 11.19
CA TRP A 77 -8.73 -24.06 9.81
C TRP A 77 -9.79 -22.98 9.80
N LEU A 78 -10.90 -23.20 10.51
CA LEU A 78 -12.07 -22.32 10.44
C LEU A 78 -11.72 -20.88 10.82
N ALA A 79 -10.87 -20.69 11.83
CA ALA A 79 -10.38 -19.38 12.24
C ALA A 79 -9.56 -18.71 11.12
N LEU A 80 -8.60 -19.42 10.50
CA LEU A 80 -7.80 -18.87 9.40
C LEU A 80 -8.63 -18.57 8.15
N GLY A 81 -9.60 -19.42 7.83
CA GLY A 81 -10.51 -19.21 6.71
C GLY A 81 -11.43 -18.01 6.93
N ARG A 82 -11.93 -17.83 8.16
CA ARG A 82 -12.69 -16.64 8.55
C ARG A 82 -11.84 -15.39 8.48
N ALA A 83 -10.60 -15.42 8.99
CA ALA A 83 -9.69 -14.28 8.92
C ALA A 83 -9.40 -13.89 7.46
N ALA A 84 -9.21 -14.86 6.55
CA ALA A 84 -9.04 -14.57 5.13
C ALA A 84 -10.28 -13.89 4.53
N ASN A 85 -11.49 -14.35 4.85
CA ASN A 85 -12.72 -13.73 4.38
C ASN A 85 -12.89 -12.31 4.94
N GLU A 86 -12.68 -12.11 6.24
CA GLU A 86 -12.78 -10.79 6.87
C GLU A 86 -11.77 -9.80 6.28
N LEU A 87 -10.53 -10.21 6.01
CA LEU A 87 -9.54 -9.37 5.34
C LEU A 87 -9.92 -9.06 3.88
N HIS A 88 -10.54 -10.01 3.18
CA HIS A 88 -11.05 -9.77 1.84
C HIS A 88 -12.18 -8.74 1.84
N ASP A 89 -13.16 -8.89 2.74
CA ASP A 89 -14.28 -7.97 2.87
C ASP A 89 -13.79 -6.55 3.24
N ILE A 90 -12.83 -6.44 4.17
CA ILE A 90 -12.15 -5.17 4.48
C ILE A 90 -11.48 -4.57 3.24
N GLY A 91 -10.85 -5.41 2.40
CA GLY A 91 -10.26 -4.97 1.14
C GLY A 91 -11.28 -4.37 0.18
N LEU A 92 -12.46 -4.99 0.06
CA LEU A 92 -13.56 -4.48 -0.76
C LEU A 92 -14.08 -3.14 -0.25
N ASP A 93 -14.30 -3.00 1.07
CA ASP A 93 -14.75 -1.76 1.69
C ASP A 93 -13.76 -0.60 1.45
N ILE A 94 -12.45 -0.90 1.47
CA ILE A 94 -11.40 0.11 1.29
C ILE A 94 -11.17 0.45 -0.18
N ASP A 95 -11.40 -0.49 -1.11
CA ASP A 95 -11.31 -0.25 -2.55
C ASP A 95 -12.25 0.91 -2.97
N GLU A 96 -13.44 0.98 -2.37
CA GLU A 96 -14.40 2.10 -2.56
C GLU A 96 -13.80 3.49 -2.23
N HIS A 97 -12.73 3.54 -1.46
CA HIS A 97 -12.06 4.79 -1.03
C HIS A 97 -10.68 5.00 -1.65
N THR A 98 -10.17 4.02 -2.39
CA THR A 98 -8.79 4.04 -2.91
C THR A 98 -8.58 5.15 -3.95
N ASP A 99 -9.61 5.48 -4.75
CA ASP A 99 -9.57 6.60 -5.70
C ASP A 99 -9.37 7.95 -4.99
N THR A 100 -10.04 8.15 -3.84
CA THR A 100 -9.94 9.39 -3.07
C THR A 100 -8.54 9.54 -2.47
N ILE A 101 -7.97 8.45 -1.96
CA ILE A 101 -6.61 8.43 -1.43
C ILE A 101 -5.61 8.67 -2.57
N SER A 102 -5.78 8.01 -3.71
CA SER A 102 -4.89 8.13 -4.88
C SER A 102 -4.89 9.54 -5.49
N ALA A 103 -6.02 10.26 -5.41
CA ALA A 103 -6.10 11.65 -5.85
C ALA A 103 -5.15 12.57 -5.04
N LEU A 104 -4.91 12.28 -3.76
CA LEU A 104 -3.96 13.02 -2.92
C LEU A 104 -2.50 12.71 -3.25
N ALA A 105 -2.22 11.54 -3.83
CA ALA A 105 -0.87 11.13 -4.24
C ALA A 105 -0.41 11.84 -5.53
N THR A 106 -1.34 12.32 -6.34
CA THR A 106 -1.06 12.95 -7.64
C THR A 106 -0.69 14.42 -7.43
N PRO A 107 0.52 14.86 -7.83
CA PRO A 107 0.86 16.28 -7.80
C PRO A 107 -0.14 17.07 -8.67
N PRO A 108 -0.56 18.28 -8.26
CA PRO A 108 -1.33 19.13 -9.16
C PRO A 108 -0.52 19.33 -10.46
N PRO A 109 -1.16 19.23 -11.64
CA PRO A 109 -0.45 19.43 -12.89
C PRO A 109 0.24 20.79 -12.83
N ASP A 110 1.53 20.81 -13.15
CA ASP A 110 2.32 22.04 -13.23
C ASP A 110 1.48 23.08 -13.98
N ALA A 111 1.02 24.09 -13.25
CA ALA A 111 0.46 25.26 -13.88
C ALA A 111 1.61 25.83 -14.70
N THR A 112 1.61 25.58 -16.01
CA THR A 112 2.46 26.29 -16.95
C THR A 112 2.09 27.76 -16.81
N VAL A 113 2.79 28.44 -15.90
CA VAL A 113 2.81 29.89 -15.84
C VAL A 113 3.49 30.31 -17.12
N THR A 114 2.69 30.56 -18.15
CA THR A 114 3.11 31.34 -19.30
C THR A 114 3.47 32.71 -18.76
N VAL A 115 4.75 32.88 -18.39
CA VAL A 115 5.32 34.18 -18.07
C VAL A 115 5.03 35.09 -19.26
N PRO A 116 4.21 36.16 -19.13
CA PRO A 116 3.97 37.07 -20.22
C PRO A 116 5.32 37.67 -20.62
N LYS A 117 5.71 37.48 -21.87
CA LYS A 117 6.89 38.13 -22.46
C LYS A 117 6.77 39.64 -22.19
N PRO A 118 7.77 40.30 -21.57
CA PRO A 118 7.71 41.73 -21.35
C PRO A 118 7.52 42.45 -22.69
N ALA A 119 6.42 43.19 -22.82
CA ALA A 119 6.20 44.05 -23.97
C ALA A 119 7.27 45.15 -23.93
N VAL A 120 8.15 45.15 -24.94
CA VAL A 120 9.10 46.23 -25.14
C VAL A 120 8.31 47.46 -25.57
N SER A 121 8.02 48.35 -24.63
CA SER A 121 7.53 49.69 -24.92
C SER A 121 8.64 50.48 -25.60
N ALA A 122 8.67 50.47 -26.93
CA ALA A 122 9.47 51.43 -27.71
C ALA A 122 8.69 52.73 -27.81
N THR A 123 8.79 53.55 -26.76
CA THR A 123 8.33 54.93 -26.75
C THR A 123 9.26 55.78 -27.62
N GLY A 124 8.77 56.18 -28.79
CA GLY A 124 8.79 57.59 -29.18
C GLY A 124 10.05 58.22 -29.79
N VAL A 125 9.79 58.81 -30.97
CA VAL A 125 10.20 60.17 -31.41
C VAL A 125 11.56 60.34 -32.09
N GLY A 126 11.51 60.77 -33.36
CA GLY A 126 12.60 61.47 -34.03
C GLY A 126 12.43 61.58 -35.55
N ARG A 127 11.74 62.64 -36.02
CA ARG A 127 11.61 63.03 -37.44
C ARG A 127 12.81 63.88 -37.90
N HIS A 128 12.94 64.05 -39.22
CA HIS A 128 13.90 64.85 -40.01
C HIS A 128 15.23 64.15 -40.35
N ARG A 129 15.69 64.11 -41.60
CA ARG A 129 15.51 65.03 -42.73
C ARG A 129 15.70 64.30 -44.07
#